data_AF-A0A2V6F6A8-F1
#
_entry.id   AF-A0A2V6F6A8-F1
#
_cell.length_a   1.000
_cell.length_b   1.000
_cell.length_c   1.000
_cell.angle_alpha   90.00
_cell.angle_beta   90.00
_cell.angle_gamma   90.00
#
_symmetry.space_group_name_H-M   'P 1'
#
loop_
_entity.id
_entity.type
_entity.pdbx_description
1 polymer ?
#
loop_
_entity_poly.entity_id
_entity_poly.type
_entity_poly.pdbx_seq_one_letter_code
_entity_poly.pdbx_strand_id
1 'polypeptide(L)'
;LVIPVGRLAVMQFIDCQKLDEVIGRSFLVSRGDVDFDLIPLPHPSGVSPWHKISPGRELVVKAMRQISRHPAIKNLTPSSQRSQR
;
A
#
# COMPACT_ATOMS: atom_id res chain seq x y z
N LEU A 1 -2.75 -8.14 -6.27
CA LEU A 1 -2.37 -7.06 -5.33
C LEU A 1 -1.19 -7.50 -4.49
N VAL A 2 -0.09 -6.76 -4.55
CA VAL A 2 1.09 -6.89 -3.70
C VAL A 2 1.27 -5.58 -2.93
N ILE A 3 1.55 -5.68 -1.63
CA ILE A 3 1.70 -4.52 -0.74
C ILE A 3 3.12 -4.58 -0.14
N PRO A 4 4.14 -4.04 -0.84
CA PRO A 4 5.49 -4.02 -0.31
C PRO A 4 5.59 -3.00 0.84
N VAL A 5 6.19 -3.41 1.96
CA VAL A 5 6.31 -2.59 3.17
C VAL A 5 7.76 -2.20 3.39
N GLY A 6 8.06 -0.90 3.30
CA GLY A 6 9.39 -0.36 3.50
C GLY A 6 10.25 -0.31 2.23
N ARG A 7 11.28 0.56 2.26
CA ARG A 7 12.09 0.89 1.07
C ARG A 7 12.69 -0.33 0.38
N LEU A 8 13.28 -1.25 1.15
CA LEU A 8 13.92 -2.44 0.59
C LEU A 8 12.94 -3.34 -0.16
N ALA A 9 11.72 -3.51 0.37
CA ALA A 9 10.69 -4.31 -0.29
C ALA A 9 10.16 -3.61 -1.56
N VAL A 10 9.96 -2.29 -1.51
CA VAL A 10 9.49 -1.52 -2.68
C VAL A 10 10.50 -1.60 -3.83
N MET A 11 11.79 -1.48 -3.52
CA MET A 11 12.88 -1.56 -4.51
C MET A 11 13.02 -2.92 -5.20
N GLN A 12 12.35 -3.98 -4.70
CA GLN A 12 12.32 -5.27 -5.41
C GLN A 12 11.39 -5.26 -6.63
N PHE A 13 10.54 -4.24 -6.77
CA PHE A 13 9.52 -4.17 -7.81
C PHE A 13 9.63 -2.92 -8.68
N ILE A 14 9.95 -1.77 -8.08
CA ILE A 14 10.04 -0.48 -8.78
C ILE A 14 11.19 0.36 -8.23
N ASP A 15 11.70 1.28 -9.05
CA ASP A 15 12.67 2.26 -8.58
C ASP A 15 12.05 3.17 -7.52
N CYS A 16 12.76 3.34 -6.41
CA CYS A 16 12.31 4.14 -5.27
C CYS A 16 13.45 5.04 -4.78
N GLN A 17 13.52 6.24 -5.35
CA GLN A 17 14.44 7.28 -4.90
C GLN A 17 13.95 7.92 -3.59
N LYS A 18 12.67 8.32 -3.55
CA LYS A 18 12.02 8.87 -2.36
C LYS A 18 10.69 8.16 -2.08
N LEU A 19 10.39 7.94 -0.80
CA LEU A 19 9.12 7.33 -0.40
C LEU A 19 7.92 8.18 -0.80
N ASP A 20 8.04 9.51 -0.73
CA ASP A 20 7.01 10.49 -1.08
C ASP A 20 6.52 10.35 -2.53
N GLU A 21 7.37 9.80 -3.41
CA GLU A 21 7.07 9.63 -4.83
C GLU A 21 6.33 8.31 -5.12
N VAL A 22 6.41 7.33 -4.21
CA VAL A 22 5.85 5.99 -4.41
C VAL A 22 4.67 5.68 -3.48
N ILE A 23 4.69 6.18 -2.24
CA ILE A 23 3.64 5.98 -1.26
C ILE A 23 2.39 6.76 -1.67
N GLY A 24 1.21 6.15 -1.57
CA GLY A 24 -0.05 6.76 -1.99
C GLY A 24 -0.29 6.73 -3.50
N ARG A 25 0.47 5.89 -4.22
CA ARG A 25 0.27 5.56 -5.64
C ARG A 25 0.04 4.06 -5.79
N SER A 26 -0.51 3.68 -6.94
CA SER A 26 -0.68 2.28 -7.36
C SER A 26 0.03 2.09 -8.68
N PHE A 27 0.69 0.94 -8.85
CA PHE A 27 1.42 0.60 -10.05
C PHE A 27 0.93 -0.75 -10.57
N LEU A 28 0.86 -0.91 -11.89
CA LEU A 28 0.70 -2.23 -12.50
C LEU A 28 2.10 -2.77 -12.77
N VAL A 29 2.42 -3.93 -12.22
CA VAL A 29 3.72 -4.59 -12.38
C VAL A 29 3.53 -5.96 -12.99
N SER A 30 4.36 -6.29 -13.96
CA SER A 30 4.41 -7.60 -14.62
C SER A 30 5.63 -8.36 -14.15
N ARG A 31 5.47 -9.63 -13.79
CA ARG A 31 6.58 -10.54 -13.48
C ARG A 31 6.34 -11.90 -14.13
N GLY A 32 7.09 -12.16 -15.22
CA GLY A 32 6.76 -13.27 -16.11
C GLY A 32 5.39 -13.05 -16.72
N ASP A 33 4.53 -14.07 -16.68
CA ASP A 33 3.18 -14.03 -17.24
C ASP A 33 2.12 -13.53 -16.24
N VAL A 34 2.54 -12.96 -15.11
CA VAL A 34 1.62 -12.51 -14.05
C VAL A 34 1.68 -10.99 -13.88
N ASP A 35 0.54 -10.35 -14.12
CA ASP A 35 0.30 -8.94 -13.82
C ASP A 35 -0.36 -8.77 -12.45
N PHE A 36 0.07 -7.76 -11.71
CA PHE A 36 -0.53 -7.44 -10.42
C PHE A 36 -0.42 -5.96 -10.07
N ASP A 37 -1.43 -5.46 -9.36
CA ASP A 37 -1.36 -4.15 -8.72
C ASP A 37 -0.38 -4.16 -7.55
N LEU A 38 0.46 -3.13 -7.47
CA LEU A 38 1.41 -2.86 -6.40
C LEU A 38 1.00 -1.57 -5.69
N ILE A 39 0.75 -1.64 -4.37
CA ILE A 39 0.46 -0.44 -3.54
C ILE A 39 1.48 -0.38 -2.39
N PRO A 40 2.53 0.45 -2.53
CA PRO A 40 3.58 0.58 -1.51
C PRO A 40 3.08 1.16 -0.19
N LEU A 41 3.58 0.60 0.91
CA LEU A 41 3.44 1.15 2.25
C LEU A 41 4.81 1.39 2.88
N PRO A 42 4.89 2.36 3.79
CA PRO A 42 6.11 2.55 4.55
C PRO A 42 6.30 1.52 5.67
N HIS A 43 7.54 1.36 6.10
CA HIS A 43 7.85 0.48 7.25
C HIS A 43 7.46 1.13 8.59
N PRO A 44 6.77 0.41 9.50
CA PRO A 44 6.27 0.97 10.75
C PRO A 44 7.32 1.06 11.89
N SER A 45 8.60 0.75 11.65
CA SER A 45 9.65 0.65 12.70
C SER A 45 9.96 1.91 13.49
N GLY A 46 9.34 3.07 13.18
CA GLY A 46 9.52 4.28 13.97
C GLY A 46 10.89 4.97 13.84
N VAL A 47 11.81 4.43 13.04
CA VAL A 47 13.15 5.01 12.80
C VAL A 47 13.10 6.39 12.13
N SER A 48 11.96 6.75 11.53
CA SER A 48 11.70 8.09 10.99
C SER A 48 10.29 8.58 11.36
N PRO A 49 10.15 9.84 11.80
CA PRO A 49 8.86 10.47 12.03
C PRO A 49 8.12 10.85 10.73
N TRP A 50 8.71 10.64 9.55
CA TRP A 50 8.15 11.04 8.25
C TRP A 50 6.68 10.58 8.05
N HIS A 51 6.34 9.36 8.47
CA HIS A 51 4.96 8.83 8.40
C HIS A 51 3.92 9.56 9.27
N LYS A 52 4.39 10.40 10.21
CA LYS A 52 3.57 11.13 11.18
C LYS A 52 3.39 12.61 10.82
N ILE A 53 4.24 13.12 9.91
CA ILE A 53 4.23 14.52 9.46
C ILE A 53 3.78 14.61 7.99
N SER A 54 3.38 15.79 7.52
CA SER A 54 3.05 16.00 6.11
C SER A 54 4.33 16.09 5.27
N PRO A 55 4.39 15.51 4.06
CA PRO A 55 3.29 14.84 3.34
C PRO A 55 3.07 13.37 3.72
N GLY A 56 3.98 12.74 4.47
CA GLY A 56 3.98 11.29 4.71
C GLY A 56 2.69 10.74 5.32
N ARG A 57 2.11 11.41 6.32
CA ARG A 57 0.83 10.99 6.92
C ARG A 57 -0.31 10.91 5.89
N GLU A 58 -0.41 11.91 5.02
CA GLU A 58 -1.46 11.99 4.00
C GLU A 58 -1.28 10.90 2.94
N LEU A 59 -0.03 10.65 2.54
CA LEU A 59 0.30 9.59 1.58
C LEU A 59 0.00 8.20 2.13
N VAL A 60 0.23 7.95 3.43
CA VAL A 60 -0.14 6.69 4.08
C VAL A 60 -1.66 6.50 4.08
N VAL A 61 -2.42 7.53 4.47
CA VAL A 61 -3.89 7.47 4.45
C VAL A 61 -4.38 7.19 3.03
N LYS A 62 -3.79 7.84 2.03
CA LYS A 62 -4.12 7.62 0.62
C LYS A 62 -3.85 6.17 0.19
N ALA A 63 -2.67 5.62 0.50
CA ALA A 63 -2.31 4.24 0.19
C ALA A 63 -3.28 3.24 0.86
N MET A 64 -3.57 3.42 2.15
CA MET A 64 -4.52 2.57 2.88
C MET A 64 -5.93 2.62 2.28
N ARG A 65 -6.36 3.80 1.81
CA ARG A 65 -7.65 3.97 1.12
C ARG A 65 -7.68 3.28 -0.24
N GLN A 66 -6.55 3.23 -0.96
CA GLN A 66 -6.45 2.46 -2.20
C GLN A 66 -6.53 0.95 -1.91
N ILE A 67 -5.80 0.47 -0.89
CA ILE A 67 -5.80 -0.93 -0.47
C ILE A 67 -7.21 -1.39 -0.06
N SER A 68 -7.89 -0.64 0.82
CA SER A 68 -9.22 -1.03 1.32
C SER A 68 -10.28 -1.09 0.23
N ARG A 69 -10.09 -0.35 -0.87
CA ARG A 69 -11.03 -0.33 -2.00
C ARG A 69 -10.70 -1.35 -3.09
N HIS A 70 -9.52 -1.95 -3.03
CA HIS A 70 -9.04 -2.86 -4.03
C HIS A 70 -9.91 -4.12 -4.10
N PRO A 71 -10.28 -4.63 -5.30
CA PRO A 71 -11.12 -5.82 -5.45
C PRO A 71 -10.62 -7.02 -4.64
N ALA A 72 -9.31 -7.29 -4.71
CA ALA A 72 -8.67 -8.37 -3.96
C ALA A 72 -8.87 -8.28 -2.43
N ILE A 73 -9.07 -7.08 -1.86
CA ILE A 73 -9.34 -6.91 -0.42
C ILE A 73 -10.85 -6.95 -0.14
N LYS A 74 -11.66 -6.24 -0.95
CA LYS A 74 -13.13 -6.23 -0.81
C LYS A 74 -13.73 -7.63 -0.86
N ASN A 75 -13.18 -8.49 -1.71
CA ASN A 75 -13.67 -9.87 -1.87
C ASN A 75 -13.28 -10.78 -0.68
N LEU A 76 -12.35 -10.35 0.19
CA LEU A 76 -11.94 -11.09 1.38
C LEU A 76 -12.74 -10.70 2.63
N THR A 77 -13.32 -9.50 2.66
CA THR A 77 -14.20 -9.09 3.77
C THR A 77 -15.53 -9.84 3.66
N PRO A 78 -15.91 -10.68 4.65
CA PRO A 78 -17.26 -11.24 4.70
C PRO A 78 -18.25 -10.09 4.74
N SER A 79 -19.31 -10.15 3.94
CA SER A 79 -20.43 -9.22 4.07
C SER A 79 -20.88 -9.23 5.53
N SER A 80 -20.80 -8.09 6.22
CA SER A 80 -21.20 -7.95 7.62
C SER A 80 -22.69 -8.23 7.82
N GLN A 81 -23.09 -9.50 7.84
CA GLN A 81 -24.31 -9.99 8.49
C GLN A 81 -23.97 -10.33 9.95
N ARG A 82 -23.51 -9.34 10.72
CA ARG A 82 -23.43 -9.42 12.18
C ARG A 82 -23.58 -8.02 12.77
N SER A 83 -24.83 -7.57 12.88
CA SER A 83 -25.35 -6.96 14.10
C SER A 83 -26.87 -6.69 13.98
N GLN A 84 -27.66 -7.76 14.09
CA GLN A 84 -28.97 -7.69 14.76
C GLN A 84 -28.89 -8.68 15.91
N ARG A 85 -28.45 -8.20 17.06
CA ARG A 85 -28.73 -8.75 18.39
C ARG A 85 -28.67 -7.61 19.39
#